data_AF-A0A2E4N242-F1
#
_entry.id   AF-A0A2E4N242-F1
#
_cell.length_a   1.000
_cell.length_b   1.000
_cell.length_c   1.000
_cell.angle_alpha   90.00
_cell.angle_beta   90.00
_cell.angle_gamma   90.00
#
_symmetry.space_group_name_H-M   'P 1'
#
loop_
_entity.id
_entity.type
_entity.pdbx_description
1 polymer ?
#
loop_
_entity_poly.entity_id
_entity_poly.type
_entity_poly.pdbx_seq_one_letter_code
_entity_poly.pdbx_strand_id
1 'polypeptide(L)'
;MHRELANVMMQDPAVPMIQLPMAFKSRRTNTATPARNNQEPYHVDIFDVEGCGCIRHIWFLFAEGRRIEITVDGAETPQVCMPLDPFFGIMHGWTPYYVNNAAYTVMPNFETPQMTGHPGYNLWLPIPFAKSCRIRIYVDQPPDGQTAGLNGSVCTMVDWHEYEDDSTLTPFRFHAEHNLYTPAPPRNSAYRMAEVEGAGFIAGVVLGSRQKNHTDMIYHTGGMSILIDGESDPNVIRGTNMEDDFGFSWGFHLHQTSWHGSPYHKWGGRHDQDGVIYRFFGPDPIAFDSSVSFRCGSRDDDIEAVAYYYRIPGTKADQIETPQSWWVTGFYENADDWSQFEAAEDVDTLPVEQWSKYFSARPHFIRQIQAHRGWLDFRFSGVDPNTKASSFTGRSMYAGCIHQSDTDRKATLRLFYDDWIVLWVNGERIHSFQSEGAFDTKHIPIQLKRGMNEIRLKSNNLGHVWNPWVVNVAIL
;
A
#
# COMPACT_ATOMS: atom_id res chain seq x y z
N MET A 1 36.18 -24.38 -3.53
CA MET A 1 35.46 -23.19 -4.05
C MET A 1 34.97 -22.22 -2.95
N HIS A 2 34.84 -22.63 -1.67
CA HIS A 2 34.05 -21.86 -0.69
C HIS A 2 34.76 -20.73 0.11
N ARG A 3 36.09 -20.58 0.09
CA ARG A 3 36.72 -19.47 0.86
C ARG A 3 36.80 -18.13 0.12
N GLU A 4 36.92 -18.15 -1.21
CA GLU A 4 37.04 -16.90 -1.99
C GLU A 4 35.71 -16.17 -2.16
N LEU A 5 34.58 -16.86 -1.99
CA LEU A 5 33.23 -16.30 -2.17
C LEU A 5 32.57 -15.84 -0.87
N ALA A 6 33.20 -16.01 0.28
CA ALA A 6 32.59 -15.76 1.59
C ALA A 6 32.09 -14.30 1.76
N ASN A 7 32.75 -13.35 1.09
CA ASN A 7 32.38 -11.93 1.14
C ASN A 7 31.73 -11.42 -0.16
N VAL A 8 31.43 -12.31 -1.11
CA VAL A 8 30.83 -11.91 -2.39
C VAL A 8 29.31 -12.05 -2.28
N MET A 9 28.61 -10.97 -2.59
CA MET A 9 27.15 -10.92 -2.58
C MET A 9 26.60 -11.03 -4.01
N MET A 10 25.47 -11.70 -4.17
CA MET A 10 24.65 -11.67 -5.37
C MET A 10 23.38 -10.88 -5.13
N GLN A 11 22.94 -10.12 -6.12
CA GLN A 11 21.63 -9.48 -6.09
C GLN A 11 20.55 -10.49 -6.48
N ASP A 12 19.43 -10.47 -5.79
CA ASP A 12 18.25 -11.21 -6.21
C ASP A 12 17.74 -10.68 -7.56
N PRO A 13 17.42 -11.55 -8.54
CA PRO A 13 17.00 -11.10 -9.86
C PRO A 13 15.61 -10.48 -9.90
N ALA A 14 14.70 -10.87 -8.99
CA ALA A 14 13.35 -10.32 -8.90
C ALA A 14 13.28 -9.09 -7.98
N VAL A 15 14.15 -9.04 -6.96
CA VAL A 15 14.16 -8.02 -5.90
C VAL A 15 15.61 -7.53 -5.65
N PRO A 16 16.22 -6.75 -6.56
CA PRO A 16 17.65 -6.40 -6.52
C PRO A 16 18.17 -5.75 -5.23
N MET A 17 17.28 -5.12 -4.44
CA MET A 17 17.58 -4.58 -3.10
C MET A 17 17.95 -5.68 -2.09
N ILE A 18 17.60 -6.94 -2.36
CA ILE A 18 17.98 -8.10 -1.57
C ILE A 18 19.32 -8.64 -2.09
N GLN A 19 20.37 -8.35 -1.32
CA GLN A 19 21.71 -8.90 -1.56
C GLN A 19 21.95 -10.10 -0.64
N LEU A 20 22.43 -11.20 -1.22
CA LEU A 20 22.60 -12.48 -0.53
C LEU A 20 24.01 -13.03 -0.71
N PRO A 21 24.56 -13.78 0.27
CA PRO A 21 25.86 -14.42 0.12
C PRO A 21 25.92 -15.38 -1.09
N MET A 22 27.03 -15.37 -1.83
CA MET A 22 27.29 -16.36 -2.88
C MET A 22 27.82 -17.69 -2.35
N ALA A 23 28.36 -17.70 -1.13
CA ALA A 23 28.75 -18.93 -0.45
C ALA A 23 27.54 -19.52 0.29
N PHE A 24 26.97 -20.62 -0.24
CA PHE A 24 25.83 -21.30 0.38
C PHE A 24 25.84 -22.81 0.11
N LYS A 25 25.04 -23.54 0.89
CA LYS A 25 24.64 -24.93 0.61
C LYS A 25 23.19 -24.92 0.14
N SER A 26 22.92 -25.50 -1.04
CA SER A 26 21.56 -25.67 -1.54
C SER A 26 20.83 -26.77 -0.76
N ARG A 27 19.63 -26.48 -0.31
CA ARG A 27 18.77 -27.39 0.48
C ARG A 27 17.36 -27.41 -0.08
N ARG A 28 16.66 -28.53 0.14
CA ARG A 28 15.22 -28.67 -0.15
C ARG A 28 14.51 -29.37 1.00
N THR A 29 13.37 -28.82 1.40
CA THR A 29 12.42 -29.45 2.33
C THR A 29 11.16 -29.81 1.57
N ASN A 30 10.74 -31.08 1.63
CA ASN A 30 9.53 -31.56 0.99
C ASN A 30 8.48 -31.89 2.04
N THR A 31 7.25 -31.46 1.82
CA THR A 31 6.11 -31.82 2.65
C THR A 31 5.04 -32.44 1.76
N ALA A 32 4.53 -33.61 2.14
CA ALA A 32 3.36 -34.23 1.53
C ALA A 32 2.58 -34.92 2.65
N THR A 33 1.49 -34.31 3.09
CA THR A 33 0.66 -34.91 4.14
C THR A 33 -0.31 -35.91 3.55
N PRO A 34 -0.73 -36.95 4.29
CA PRO A 34 -1.93 -37.69 3.91
C PRO A 34 -3.14 -36.74 3.98
N ALA A 35 -4.16 -37.00 3.15
CA ALA A 35 -5.46 -36.37 3.32
C ALA A 35 -6.01 -36.71 4.71
N ARG A 36 -6.52 -35.70 5.42
CA ARG A 36 -7.15 -35.90 6.73
C ARG A 36 -8.64 -36.11 6.55
N ASN A 37 -9.18 -37.11 7.26
CA ASN A 37 -10.60 -37.45 7.24
C ASN A 37 -11.37 -36.88 8.44
N ASN A 38 -10.79 -35.92 9.17
CA ASN A 38 -11.44 -35.22 10.27
C ASN A 38 -11.80 -33.79 9.87
N GLN A 39 -12.92 -33.29 10.39
CA GLN A 39 -13.45 -31.96 10.06
C GLN A 39 -12.84 -30.84 10.92
N GLU A 40 -11.91 -31.16 11.81
CA GLU A 40 -11.30 -30.18 12.72
C GLU A 40 -10.20 -29.37 12.01
N PRO A 41 -10.18 -28.04 12.16
CA PRO A 41 -9.12 -27.18 11.65
C PRO A 41 -7.73 -27.63 12.10
N TYR A 42 -6.75 -27.53 11.22
CA TYR A 42 -5.37 -27.90 11.53
C TYR A 42 -4.35 -27.06 10.76
N HIS A 43 -3.09 -27.17 11.14
CA HIS A 43 -1.97 -26.65 10.35
C HIS A 43 -0.93 -27.72 10.05
N VAL A 44 -0.10 -27.43 9.06
CA VAL A 44 1.06 -28.21 8.66
C VAL A 44 2.26 -27.27 8.64
N ASP A 45 3.30 -27.59 9.41
CA ASP A 45 4.61 -26.95 9.28
C ASP A 45 5.25 -27.46 7.99
N ILE A 46 5.38 -26.60 6.99
CA ILE A 46 6.01 -26.95 5.70
C ILE A 46 7.51 -26.62 5.69
N PHE A 47 7.93 -25.78 6.63
CA PHE A 47 9.30 -25.36 6.85
C PHE A 47 9.45 -24.93 8.31
N ASP A 48 10.43 -25.48 9.03
CA ASP A 48 10.77 -25.10 10.40
C ASP A 48 12.26 -25.38 10.59
N VAL A 49 13.08 -24.33 10.48
CA VAL A 49 14.54 -24.46 10.46
C VAL A 49 15.17 -23.35 11.31
N GLU A 50 16.20 -23.71 12.06
CA GLU A 50 17.09 -22.80 12.78
C GLU A 50 18.37 -22.53 11.97
N GLY A 51 19.00 -21.39 12.21
CA GLY A 51 20.23 -20.94 11.53
C GLY A 51 19.99 -19.82 10.52
N CYS A 52 21.04 -19.48 9.76
CA CYS A 52 21.03 -18.43 8.75
C CYS A 52 20.73 -19.00 7.36
N GLY A 53 19.83 -18.35 6.61
CA GLY A 53 19.47 -18.81 5.28
C GLY A 53 18.58 -17.86 4.50
N CYS A 54 18.17 -18.31 3.32
CA CYS A 54 17.18 -17.63 2.50
C CYS A 54 16.37 -18.65 1.69
N ILE A 55 15.05 -18.63 1.83
CA ILE A 55 14.18 -19.37 0.92
C ILE A 55 14.20 -18.69 -0.45
N ARG A 56 14.35 -19.50 -1.49
CA ARG A 56 14.55 -19.07 -2.88
C ARG A 56 13.40 -19.46 -3.79
N HIS A 57 12.70 -20.52 -3.43
CA HIS A 57 11.53 -20.97 -4.16
C HIS A 57 10.63 -21.81 -3.26
N ILE A 58 9.31 -21.61 -3.39
CA ILE A 58 8.33 -22.51 -2.79
C ILE A 58 7.33 -22.92 -3.86
N TRP A 59 7.19 -24.22 -4.08
CA TRP A 59 6.11 -24.78 -4.87
C TRP A 59 5.01 -25.31 -3.96
N PHE A 60 3.75 -25.08 -4.34
CA PHE A 60 2.56 -25.60 -3.67
C PHE A 60 1.63 -26.34 -4.64
N LEU A 61 0.98 -27.37 -4.10
CA LEU A 61 -0.17 -28.05 -4.68
C LEU A 61 -1.29 -28.20 -3.63
N PHE A 62 -2.54 -28.18 -4.12
CA PHE A 62 -3.78 -28.18 -3.32
C PHE A 62 -3.93 -26.94 -2.43
N ALA A 63 -3.26 -25.87 -2.81
CA ALA A 63 -3.05 -24.65 -2.06
C ALA A 63 -4.36 -23.85 -1.78
N GLU A 64 -5.41 -24.13 -2.54
CA GLU A 64 -6.70 -23.44 -2.59
C GLU A 64 -7.45 -23.49 -1.25
N GLY A 65 -8.07 -22.35 -0.87
CA GLY A 65 -8.85 -22.25 0.36
C GLY A 65 -8.04 -22.40 1.65
N ARG A 66 -6.70 -22.32 1.56
CA ARG A 66 -5.79 -22.38 2.71
C ARG A 66 -5.29 -21.01 3.11
N ARG A 67 -4.68 -20.93 4.29
CA ARG A 67 -4.01 -19.72 4.79
C ARG A 67 -2.53 -20.00 5.06
N ILE A 68 -1.66 -19.08 4.66
CA ILE A 68 -0.22 -19.15 4.91
C ILE A 68 0.16 -18.26 6.07
N GLU A 69 1.07 -18.74 6.92
CA GLU A 69 1.76 -17.98 7.93
C GLU A 69 3.27 -18.09 7.73
N ILE A 70 3.98 -16.97 7.68
CA ILE A 70 5.45 -16.92 7.62
C ILE A 70 5.95 -16.15 8.83
N THR A 71 6.77 -16.80 9.64
CA THR A 71 7.44 -16.20 10.79
C THR A 71 8.95 -16.33 10.63
N VAL A 72 9.66 -15.20 10.62
CA VAL A 72 11.11 -15.15 10.49
C VAL A 72 11.74 -14.58 11.76
N ASP A 73 12.88 -15.15 12.16
CA ASP A 73 13.76 -14.73 13.26
C ASP A 73 13.05 -14.63 14.62
N GLY A 74 12.05 -15.48 14.82
CA GLY A 74 11.25 -15.51 16.06
C GLY A 74 10.43 -14.25 16.29
N ALA A 75 10.04 -13.54 15.22
CA ALA A 75 9.17 -12.36 15.33
C ALA A 75 7.89 -12.68 16.12
N GLU A 76 7.49 -11.77 17.01
CA GLU A 76 6.31 -11.94 17.89
C GLU A 76 5.01 -12.10 17.10
N THR A 77 4.90 -11.38 15.98
CA THR A 77 3.79 -11.47 15.02
C THR A 77 4.31 -11.98 13.68
N PRO A 78 3.61 -12.94 13.04
CA PRO A 78 3.98 -13.40 11.71
C PRO A 78 4.06 -12.24 10.71
N GLN A 79 5.09 -12.24 9.88
CA GLN A 79 5.28 -11.24 8.83
C GLN A 79 4.29 -11.41 7.67
N VAL A 80 3.77 -12.62 7.48
CA VAL A 80 2.69 -12.95 6.54
C VAL A 80 1.66 -13.80 7.29
N CYS A 81 0.38 -13.44 7.19
CA CYS A 81 -0.73 -14.25 7.67
C CYS A 81 -1.99 -13.95 6.84
N MET A 82 -2.24 -14.70 5.76
CA MET A 82 -3.31 -14.39 4.82
C MET A 82 -3.76 -15.60 3.98
N PRO A 83 -4.95 -15.57 3.35
CA PRO A 83 -5.37 -16.59 2.42
C PRO A 83 -4.36 -16.77 1.28
N LEU A 84 -4.11 -18.01 0.90
CA LEU A 84 -3.05 -18.35 -0.03
C LEU A 84 -3.37 -17.93 -1.48
N ASP A 85 -4.64 -17.98 -1.87
CA ASP A 85 -5.07 -17.57 -3.22
C ASP A 85 -4.73 -16.09 -3.50
N PRO A 86 -5.14 -15.10 -2.67
CA PRO A 86 -4.69 -13.72 -2.79
C PRO A 86 -3.17 -13.55 -2.69
N PHE A 87 -2.46 -14.36 -1.89
CA PHE A 87 -0.99 -14.34 -1.81
C PHE A 87 -0.30 -14.73 -3.12
N PHE A 88 -1.02 -15.40 -4.03
CA PHE A 88 -0.60 -15.66 -5.40
C PHE A 88 -1.40 -14.86 -6.43
N GLY A 89 -1.99 -13.75 -5.99
CA GLY A 89 -2.76 -12.85 -6.84
C GLY A 89 -4.04 -13.44 -7.41
N ILE A 90 -4.53 -14.56 -6.89
CA ILE A 90 -5.84 -15.12 -7.24
C ILE A 90 -6.90 -14.44 -6.37
N MET A 91 -7.50 -13.39 -6.92
CA MET A 91 -8.44 -12.53 -6.19
C MET A 91 -9.90 -12.98 -6.33
N HIS A 92 -10.72 -12.52 -5.40
CA HIS A 92 -12.18 -12.56 -5.36
C HIS A 92 -12.79 -13.97 -5.34
N GLY A 93 -11.98 -14.96 -4.96
CA GLY A 93 -12.34 -16.38 -4.99
C GLY A 93 -12.58 -16.90 -6.42
N TRP A 94 -12.01 -16.25 -7.43
CA TRP A 94 -12.09 -16.71 -8.80
C TRP A 94 -11.29 -17.99 -9.02
N THR A 95 -11.70 -18.76 -10.02
CA THR A 95 -10.93 -19.94 -10.46
C THR A 95 -9.50 -19.51 -10.82
N PRO A 96 -8.47 -20.21 -10.30
CA PRO A 96 -7.08 -19.88 -10.58
C PRO A 96 -6.79 -19.77 -12.07
N TYR A 97 -6.06 -18.72 -12.44
CA TYR A 97 -5.67 -18.39 -13.82
C TYR A 97 -4.15 -18.34 -13.94
N TYR A 98 -3.67 -18.33 -15.19
CA TYR A 98 -2.24 -18.27 -15.46
C TYR A 98 -1.66 -16.93 -15.02
N VAL A 99 -0.64 -16.97 -14.16
CA VAL A 99 0.10 -15.78 -13.74
C VAL A 99 1.57 -15.93 -14.13
N ASN A 100 2.08 -14.95 -14.87
CA ASN A 100 3.48 -14.83 -15.30
C ASN A 100 4.12 -13.59 -14.65
N ASN A 101 4.59 -13.72 -13.43
CA ASN A 101 5.16 -12.63 -12.65
C ASN A 101 6.52 -13.06 -12.07
N ALA A 102 7.47 -12.11 -11.96
CA ALA A 102 8.81 -12.34 -11.43
C ALA A 102 8.81 -12.80 -9.97
N ALA A 103 7.84 -12.35 -9.18
CA ALA A 103 7.70 -12.68 -7.77
C ALA A 103 7.03 -14.03 -7.52
N TYR A 104 6.08 -14.41 -8.37
CA TYR A 104 5.36 -15.67 -8.26
C TYR A 104 4.71 -16.06 -9.58
N THR A 105 4.45 -17.35 -9.78
CA THR A 105 3.69 -17.83 -10.94
C THR A 105 2.61 -18.81 -10.52
N VAL A 106 1.49 -18.79 -11.25
CA VAL A 106 0.40 -19.74 -11.08
C VAL A 106 0.22 -20.47 -12.40
N MET A 107 0.33 -21.79 -12.34
CA MET A 107 0.15 -22.70 -13.47
C MET A 107 -1.19 -23.38 -13.30
N PRO A 108 -2.29 -22.82 -13.85
CA PRO A 108 -3.59 -23.48 -13.79
C PRO A 108 -3.51 -24.81 -14.53
N ASN A 109 -4.23 -25.80 -14.04
CA ASN A 109 -4.31 -27.09 -14.68
C ASN A 109 -5.68 -27.19 -15.38
N PHE A 110 -5.68 -27.53 -16.66
CA PHE A 110 -6.94 -27.67 -17.39
C PHE A 110 -7.60 -28.98 -16.95
N GLU A 111 -8.78 -28.87 -16.33
CA GLU A 111 -9.60 -30.03 -16.04
C GLU A 111 -9.96 -30.74 -17.34
N THR A 112 -9.52 -31.99 -17.46
CA THR A 112 -10.11 -32.90 -18.43
C THR A 112 -11.09 -33.79 -17.67
N PRO A 113 -12.13 -34.36 -18.33
CA PRO A 113 -13.07 -35.26 -17.65
C PRO A 113 -12.39 -36.46 -16.96
N GLN A 114 -11.12 -36.74 -17.26
CA GLN A 114 -10.32 -37.83 -16.71
C GLN A 114 -9.23 -37.38 -15.72
N MET A 115 -8.96 -36.08 -15.59
CA MET A 115 -7.98 -35.50 -14.65
C MET A 115 -8.52 -34.18 -14.10
N THR A 116 -8.99 -34.19 -12.85
CA THR A 116 -9.25 -32.96 -12.10
C THR A 116 -7.91 -32.38 -11.67
N GLY A 117 -7.42 -31.41 -12.44
CA GLY A 117 -6.12 -30.82 -12.23
C GLY A 117 -6.18 -29.72 -11.19
N HIS A 118 -5.25 -29.72 -10.24
CA HIS A 118 -5.05 -28.59 -9.33
C HIS A 118 -3.91 -27.70 -9.84
N PRO A 119 -4.02 -26.36 -9.75
CA PRO A 119 -2.94 -25.42 -10.04
C PRO A 119 -1.65 -25.70 -9.26
N GLY A 120 -0.53 -25.41 -9.91
CA GLY A 120 0.77 -25.28 -9.26
C GLY A 120 1.07 -23.82 -8.97
N TYR A 121 1.28 -23.50 -7.70
CA TYR A 121 1.67 -22.14 -7.27
C TYR A 121 3.16 -22.12 -6.96
N ASN A 122 3.88 -21.11 -7.44
CA ASN A 122 5.32 -20.98 -7.29
C ASN A 122 5.65 -19.60 -6.74
N LEU A 123 6.26 -19.52 -5.56
CA LEU A 123 6.79 -18.28 -5.01
C LEU A 123 8.29 -18.18 -5.33
N TRP A 124 8.72 -17.03 -5.85
CA TRP A 124 10.11 -16.72 -6.18
C TRP A 124 10.68 -15.56 -5.35
N LEU A 125 9.84 -14.88 -4.55
CA LEU A 125 10.30 -13.83 -3.64
C LEU A 125 11.26 -14.42 -2.58
N PRO A 126 12.44 -13.80 -2.38
CA PRO A 126 13.40 -14.27 -1.38
C PRO A 126 12.88 -14.06 0.04
N ILE A 127 13.00 -15.08 0.90
CA ILE A 127 12.68 -14.94 2.33
C ILE A 127 13.97 -15.15 3.12
N PRO A 128 14.78 -14.09 3.32
CA PRO A 128 15.99 -14.15 4.14
C PRO A 128 15.66 -14.26 5.63
N PHE A 129 16.41 -15.06 6.36
CA PHE A 129 16.31 -15.25 7.81
C PHE A 129 17.69 -15.43 8.43
N ALA A 130 17.96 -14.80 9.57
CA ALA A 130 19.26 -14.84 10.24
C ALA A 130 19.34 -15.86 11.38
N LYS A 131 18.20 -16.22 11.99
CA LYS A 131 18.12 -17.09 13.16
C LYS A 131 17.20 -18.28 12.95
N SER A 132 16.04 -18.06 12.32
CA SER A 132 15.08 -19.13 12.06
C SER A 132 14.03 -18.70 11.06
N CYS A 133 13.39 -19.66 10.40
CA CYS A 133 12.18 -19.42 9.63
C CYS A 133 11.21 -20.58 9.81
N ARG A 134 9.95 -20.22 10.08
CA ARG A 134 8.83 -21.15 10.16
C ARG A 134 7.75 -20.73 9.18
N ILE A 135 7.29 -21.68 8.36
CA ILE A 135 6.15 -21.51 7.47
C ILE A 135 5.09 -22.56 7.76
N ARG A 136 3.86 -22.08 8.01
CA ARG A 136 2.69 -22.92 8.29
C ARG A 136 1.62 -22.73 7.25
N ILE A 137 0.98 -23.83 6.91
CA ILE A 137 -0.24 -23.84 6.10
C ILE A 137 -1.40 -24.30 6.97
N TYR A 138 -2.39 -23.42 7.12
CA TYR A 138 -3.61 -23.67 7.86
C TYR A 138 -4.71 -24.14 6.92
N VAL A 139 -5.42 -25.16 7.36
CA VAL A 139 -6.62 -25.73 6.73
C VAL A 139 -7.77 -25.47 7.68
N ASP A 140 -8.43 -24.32 7.49
CA ASP A 140 -9.49 -23.84 8.39
C ASP A 140 -10.83 -24.52 8.10
N GLN A 141 -11.07 -24.98 6.86
CA GLN A 141 -12.23 -25.77 6.46
C GLN A 141 -11.80 -27.07 5.77
N PRO A 142 -11.52 -28.14 6.54
CA PRO A 142 -11.15 -29.43 5.98
C PRO A 142 -12.28 -30.03 5.11
N PRO A 143 -11.95 -30.76 4.02
CA PRO A 143 -12.95 -31.48 3.23
C PRO A 143 -13.76 -32.48 4.07
N ASP A 144 -15.02 -32.72 3.70
CA ASP A 144 -15.98 -33.56 4.45
C ASP A 144 -15.76 -35.08 4.34
N GLY A 145 -14.51 -35.52 4.11
CA GLY A 145 -14.13 -36.94 4.05
C GLY A 145 -14.56 -37.68 2.77
N GLN A 146 -15.24 -37.02 1.83
CA GLN A 146 -15.61 -37.59 0.53
C GLN A 146 -14.52 -37.44 -0.56
N THR A 147 -13.37 -36.87 -0.22
CA THR A 147 -12.31 -36.57 -1.18
C THR A 147 -11.39 -37.78 -1.37
N ALA A 148 -11.41 -38.38 -2.56
CA ALA A 148 -10.49 -39.45 -2.93
C ALA A 148 -9.11 -38.90 -3.36
N GLY A 149 -8.05 -39.65 -3.09
CA GLY A 149 -6.68 -39.33 -3.53
C GLY A 149 -5.96 -38.31 -2.63
N LEU A 150 -5.07 -37.51 -3.22
CA LEU A 150 -4.33 -36.46 -2.50
C LEU A 150 -5.15 -35.17 -2.29
N ASN A 151 -6.38 -35.12 -2.78
CA ASN A 151 -7.28 -33.98 -2.57
C ASN A 151 -7.52 -33.79 -1.06
N GLY A 152 -7.10 -32.64 -0.51
CA GLY A 152 -7.07 -32.38 0.93
C GLY A 152 -5.70 -32.52 1.60
N SER A 153 -4.64 -32.86 0.86
CA SER A 153 -3.25 -32.97 1.34
C SER A 153 -2.48 -31.67 1.18
N VAL A 154 -1.59 -31.32 2.10
CA VAL A 154 -0.62 -30.23 1.90
C VAL A 154 0.63 -30.79 1.24
N CYS A 155 0.90 -30.33 0.02
CA CYS A 155 2.04 -30.77 -0.78
C CYS A 155 2.89 -29.55 -1.16
N THR A 156 4.15 -29.50 -0.69
CA THR A 156 5.07 -28.40 -0.93
C THR A 156 6.49 -28.85 -1.16
N MET A 157 7.25 -28.05 -1.90
CA MET A 157 8.71 -28.12 -1.99
C MET A 157 9.28 -26.74 -1.67
N VAL A 158 10.14 -26.65 -0.66
CA VAL A 158 10.79 -25.41 -0.23
C VAL A 158 12.27 -25.51 -0.54
N ASP A 159 12.72 -24.78 -1.56
CA ASP A 159 14.12 -24.65 -1.93
C ASP A 159 14.75 -23.45 -1.23
N TRP A 160 15.88 -23.67 -0.56
CA TRP A 160 16.52 -22.62 0.22
C TRP A 160 18.04 -22.75 0.22
N HIS A 161 18.70 -21.64 0.50
CA HIS A 161 20.13 -21.55 0.69
C HIS A 161 20.42 -21.49 2.18
N GLU A 162 21.23 -22.43 2.67
CA GLU A 162 21.80 -22.39 4.01
C GLU A 162 23.12 -21.63 3.96
N TYR A 163 23.28 -20.67 4.85
CA TYR A 163 24.49 -19.87 5.02
C TYR A 163 25.22 -20.30 6.31
N GLU A 164 26.52 -20.01 6.38
CA GLU A 164 27.26 -20.17 7.64
C GLU A 164 26.84 -19.06 8.62
N ASP A 165 26.85 -19.34 9.93
CA ASP A 165 26.30 -18.45 10.97
C ASP A 165 26.93 -17.05 11.02
N ASP A 166 28.18 -16.90 10.55
CA ASP A 166 28.91 -15.64 10.49
C ASP A 166 28.74 -14.89 9.16
N SER A 167 27.88 -15.37 8.26
CA SER A 167 27.63 -14.74 6.96
C SER A 167 26.89 -13.41 7.11
N THR A 168 27.36 -12.38 6.39
CA THR A 168 26.64 -11.10 6.31
C THR A 168 25.37 -11.26 5.47
N LEU A 169 24.21 -11.26 6.12
CA LEU A 169 22.90 -11.30 5.47
C LEU A 169 22.29 -9.90 5.38
N THR A 170 21.45 -9.67 4.36
CA THR A 170 20.60 -8.49 4.28
C THR A 170 19.78 -8.28 5.58
N PRO A 171 19.57 -7.03 6.04
CA PRO A 171 18.73 -6.75 7.21
C PRO A 171 17.22 -6.85 6.90
N PHE A 172 16.85 -6.86 5.62
CA PHE A 172 15.48 -6.86 5.17
C PHE A 172 14.78 -8.19 5.44
N ARG A 173 13.51 -8.16 5.86
CA ARG A 173 12.64 -9.33 6.04
C ARG A 173 11.37 -9.17 5.22
N PHE A 174 10.93 -10.27 4.61
CA PHE A 174 9.77 -10.31 3.74
C PHE A 174 8.47 -10.19 4.53
N HIS A 175 7.52 -9.40 4.01
CA HIS A 175 6.18 -9.21 4.51
C HIS A 175 5.17 -9.19 3.36
N ALA A 176 3.92 -9.54 3.69
CA ALA A 176 2.79 -9.35 2.80
C ALA A 176 1.55 -8.96 3.62
N GLU A 177 0.80 -7.97 3.12
CA GLU A 177 -0.44 -7.47 3.72
C GLU A 177 -1.60 -7.68 2.75
N HIS A 178 -2.71 -8.22 3.25
CA HIS A 178 -3.94 -8.46 2.51
C HIS A 178 -5.04 -7.51 2.97
N ASN A 179 -5.68 -6.81 2.05
CA ASN A 179 -6.81 -5.93 2.32
C ASN A 179 -7.98 -6.30 1.38
N LEU A 180 -9.17 -6.51 1.94
CA LEU A 180 -10.39 -6.81 1.20
C LEU A 180 -11.48 -5.79 1.57
N TYR A 181 -12.13 -5.22 0.57
CA TYR A 181 -13.17 -4.22 0.69
C TYR A 181 -14.38 -4.61 -0.16
N THR A 182 -15.52 -4.87 0.47
CA THR A 182 -16.77 -5.30 -0.20
C THR A 182 -17.99 -4.58 0.40
N PRO A 183 -18.35 -3.37 -0.07
CA PRO A 183 -17.68 -2.56 -1.10
C PRO A 183 -16.51 -1.74 -0.54
N ALA A 184 -15.68 -1.20 -1.45
CA ALA A 184 -14.67 -0.19 -1.15
C ALA A 184 -15.30 1.18 -0.83
N PRO A 185 -14.52 2.12 -0.22
CA PRO A 185 -14.97 3.48 0.03
C PRO A 185 -15.53 4.16 -1.25
N PRO A 186 -16.47 5.11 -1.11
CA PRO A 186 -17.07 5.78 -2.26
C PRO A 186 -16.05 6.64 -3.03
N ARG A 187 -16.49 7.19 -4.17
CA ARG A 187 -15.70 8.13 -4.98
C ARG A 187 -15.20 9.32 -4.15
N ASN A 188 -14.04 9.85 -4.54
CA ASN A 188 -13.27 10.88 -3.81
C ASN A 188 -12.82 10.42 -2.42
N SER A 189 -12.58 9.12 -2.31
CA SER A 189 -11.90 8.46 -1.21
C SER A 189 -10.83 7.52 -1.76
N ALA A 190 -10.15 6.78 -0.88
CA ALA A 190 -9.13 5.82 -1.24
C ALA A 190 -9.21 4.59 -0.34
N TYR A 191 -8.77 3.45 -0.87
CA TYR A 191 -8.53 2.25 -0.07
C TYR A 191 -7.02 2.05 0.12
N ARG A 192 -6.66 1.36 1.21
CA ARG A 192 -5.26 1.09 1.57
C ARG A 192 -4.76 -0.14 0.83
N MET A 193 -3.58 -0.01 0.23
CA MET A 193 -2.79 -1.13 -0.27
C MET A 193 -1.81 -1.61 0.81
N ALA A 194 -1.06 -0.67 1.39
CA ALA A 194 -0.09 -0.92 2.46
C ALA A 194 0.00 0.28 3.41
N GLU A 195 0.27 0.02 4.69
CA GLU A 195 0.70 1.02 5.66
C GLU A 195 1.85 0.42 6.48
N VAL A 196 3.06 0.92 6.25
CA VAL A 196 4.28 0.33 6.81
C VAL A 196 5.05 1.36 7.63
N GLU A 197 5.52 0.91 8.79
CA GLU A 197 6.42 1.66 9.66
C GLU A 197 7.79 0.99 9.74
N GLY A 198 8.82 1.82 9.86
CA GLY A 198 10.23 1.42 9.86
C GLY A 198 10.85 1.57 8.48
N ALA A 199 12.15 1.25 8.38
CA ALA A 199 12.90 1.33 7.13
C ALA A 199 12.64 0.10 6.26
N GLY A 200 12.45 0.30 4.96
CA GLY A 200 12.07 -0.78 4.06
C GLY A 200 11.90 -0.34 2.61
N PHE A 201 11.27 -1.23 1.83
CA PHE A 201 10.83 -0.92 0.48
C PHE A 201 9.63 -1.78 0.06
N ILE A 202 8.77 -1.23 -0.80
CA ILE A 202 7.68 -1.97 -1.45
C ILE A 202 8.26 -2.76 -2.62
N ALA A 203 8.05 -4.08 -2.62
CA ALA A 203 8.50 -4.97 -3.68
C ALA A 203 7.46 -5.17 -4.79
N GLY A 204 6.17 -5.09 -4.45
CA GLY A 204 5.11 -5.18 -5.43
C GLY A 204 3.72 -5.10 -4.84
N VAL A 205 2.74 -4.93 -5.70
CA VAL A 205 1.32 -4.89 -5.37
C VAL A 205 0.51 -5.69 -6.39
N VAL A 206 -0.58 -6.27 -5.92
CA VAL A 206 -1.59 -6.93 -6.76
C VAL A 206 -2.95 -6.40 -6.32
N LEU A 207 -3.81 -6.13 -7.29
CA LEU A 207 -5.13 -5.58 -7.09
C LEU A 207 -6.14 -6.39 -7.91
N GLY A 208 -7.19 -6.88 -7.27
CA GLY A 208 -8.39 -7.40 -7.92
C GLY A 208 -9.53 -6.41 -7.77
N SER A 209 -10.17 -6.04 -8.87
CA SER A 209 -11.39 -5.23 -8.88
C SER A 209 -12.55 -6.04 -9.44
N ARG A 210 -13.66 -6.07 -8.72
CA ARG A 210 -14.96 -6.54 -9.23
C ARG A 210 -15.92 -5.35 -9.25
N GLN A 211 -16.29 -4.92 -10.43
CA GLN A 211 -17.04 -3.69 -10.63
C GLN A 211 -18.49 -3.87 -10.18
N LYS A 212 -18.97 -2.93 -9.36
CA LYS A 212 -20.37 -2.80 -8.91
C LYS A 212 -21.00 -1.53 -9.45
N ASN A 213 -20.21 -0.46 -9.54
CA ASN A 213 -20.64 0.83 -10.03
C ASN A 213 -20.29 0.98 -11.53
N HIS A 214 -21.30 0.91 -12.40
CA HIS A 214 -21.13 0.98 -13.86
C HIS A 214 -21.31 2.38 -14.46
N THR A 215 -21.24 3.45 -13.65
CA THR A 215 -21.44 4.83 -14.14
C THR A 215 -20.24 5.39 -14.90
N ASP A 216 -19.06 4.78 -14.76
CA ASP A 216 -17.79 5.22 -15.34
C ASP A 216 -16.82 4.02 -15.44
N MET A 217 -15.65 4.19 -16.03
CA MET A 217 -14.61 3.15 -16.11
C MET A 217 -13.99 2.89 -14.73
N ILE A 218 -13.69 1.63 -14.40
CA ILE A 218 -13.17 1.22 -13.08
C ILE A 218 -11.85 1.90 -12.69
N TYR A 219 -11.06 2.30 -13.67
CA TYR A 219 -9.76 2.91 -13.45
C TYR A 219 -9.79 4.44 -13.32
N HIS A 220 -10.94 5.07 -13.56
CA HIS A 220 -11.17 6.52 -13.36
C HIS A 220 -11.44 6.92 -11.90
N THR A 221 -11.04 6.07 -10.95
CA THR A 221 -11.11 6.37 -9.51
C THR A 221 -9.91 7.18 -9.03
N GLY A 222 -8.89 7.32 -9.88
CA GLY A 222 -7.61 7.97 -9.60
C GLY A 222 -6.52 6.95 -9.29
N GLY A 223 -5.28 7.31 -9.64
CA GLY A 223 -4.13 6.45 -9.44
C GLY A 223 -3.67 6.27 -7.98
N MET A 224 -2.54 5.60 -7.82
CA MET A 224 -1.83 5.37 -6.58
C MET A 224 -1.44 6.68 -5.92
N SER A 225 -1.47 6.69 -4.60
CA SER A 225 -0.86 7.71 -3.77
C SER A 225 0.08 7.03 -2.80
N ILE A 226 1.37 7.28 -2.96
CA ILE A 226 2.40 6.75 -2.10
C ILE A 226 3.01 7.93 -1.37
N LEU A 227 2.72 7.99 -0.07
CA LEU A 227 3.18 9.04 0.83
C LEU A 227 4.29 8.43 1.69
N ILE A 228 5.50 8.97 1.56
CA ILE A 228 6.74 8.38 2.07
C ILE A 228 7.32 9.30 3.14
N ASP A 229 7.79 8.72 4.24
CA ASP A 229 8.62 9.38 5.25
C ASP A 229 8.01 10.67 5.82
N GLY A 230 6.70 10.63 6.08
CA GLY A 230 5.91 11.78 6.55
C GLY A 230 6.38 12.35 7.89
N GLU A 231 7.16 11.62 8.67
CA GLU A 231 7.74 12.06 9.93
C GLU A 231 9.05 12.81 9.77
N SER A 232 9.80 12.53 8.71
CA SER A 232 11.21 12.94 8.58
C SER A 232 11.43 13.83 7.35
N ASP A 233 11.60 13.23 6.18
CA ASP A 233 11.77 13.91 4.90
C ASP A 233 10.63 13.51 3.94
N PRO A 234 9.49 14.20 3.98
CA PRO A 234 8.30 13.80 3.24
C PRO A 234 8.54 13.74 1.74
N ASN A 235 8.09 12.66 1.10
CA ASN A 235 8.13 12.47 -0.35
C ASN A 235 6.82 11.86 -0.87
N VAL A 236 6.46 12.16 -2.11
CA VAL A 236 5.17 11.79 -2.70
C VAL A 236 5.37 11.21 -4.09
N ILE A 237 4.78 10.04 -4.33
CA ILE A 237 4.57 9.50 -5.67
C ILE A 237 3.07 9.46 -5.92
N ARG A 238 2.65 9.98 -7.07
CA ARG A 238 1.26 10.00 -7.47
C ARG A 238 1.07 9.44 -8.87
N GLY A 239 0.09 8.54 -8.96
CA GLY A 239 -0.41 7.98 -10.19
C GLY A 239 -1.47 8.83 -10.87
N THR A 240 -1.66 8.58 -12.16
CA THR A 240 -2.66 9.27 -12.98
C THR A 240 -4.03 8.64 -12.78
N ASN A 241 -4.26 7.52 -13.45
CA ASN A 241 -5.36 6.61 -13.24
C ASN A 241 -4.83 5.23 -12.86
N MET A 242 -5.73 4.39 -12.35
CA MET A 242 -5.36 3.06 -11.84
C MET A 242 -4.74 2.18 -12.92
N GLU A 243 -5.12 2.26 -14.20
CA GLU A 243 -4.51 1.45 -15.25
C GLU A 243 -3.12 1.91 -15.63
N ASP A 244 -2.92 3.23 -15.68
CA ASP A 244 -1.65 3.85 -16.05
C ASP A 244 -0.54 3.44 -15.08
N ASP A 245 -0.90 3.35 -13.80
CA ASP A 245 -0.05 2.92 -12.70
C ASP A 245 0.49 1.49 -12.83
N PHE A 246 -0.19 0.65 -13.60
CA PHE A 246 0.16 -0.74 -13.85
C PHE A 246 0.69 -0.94 -15.29
N GLY A 247 1.02 0.16 -15.98
CA GLY A 247 1.60 0.15 -17.33
C GLY A 247 0.60 -0.12 -18.44
N PHE A 248 -0.70 -0.01 -18.17
CA PHE A 248 -1.76 -0.07 -19.17
C PHE A 248 -2.14 1.34 -19.63
N SER A 249 -3.03 1.42 -20.61
CA SER A 249 -3.73 2.65 -20.98
C SER A 249 -5.09 2.27 -21.55
N TRP A 250 -6.13 3.06 -21.27
CA TRP A 250 -7.49 2.79 -21.75
C TRP A 250 -8.10 1.46 -21.28
N GLY A 251 -7.64 0.97 -20.13
CA GLY A 251 -8.20 -0.18 -19.41
C GLY A 251 -7.30 -1.39 -19.34
N PHE A 252 -7.83 -2.44 -18.70
CA PHE A 252 -7.11 -3.69 -18.50
C PHE A 252 -7.38 -4.65 -19.66
N HIS A 253 -6.37 -5.45 -19.99
CA HIS A 253 -6.46 -6.50 -20.99
C HIS A 253 -5.60 -7.67 -20.55
N LEU A 254 -5.98 -8.90 -20.93
CA LEU A 254 -5.19 -10.12 -20.64
C LEU A 254 -3.79 -10.06 -21.28
N HIS A 255 -2.87 -9.41 -20.58
CA HIS A 255 -1.49 -9.21 -21.00
C HIS A 255 -0.60 -9.22 -19.78
N GLN A 256 0.53 -9.91 -19.87
CA GLN A 256 1.40 -10.17 -18.72
C GLN A 256 2.87 -10.04 -19.11
N THR A 257 3.63 -9.38 -18.26
CA THR A 257 5.10 -9.34 -18.28
C THR A 257 5.62 -9.79 -16.91
N SER A 258 6.92 -10.02 -16.78
CA SER A 258 7.50 -10.37 -15.48
C SER A 258 7.23 -9.31 -14.39
N TRP A 259 7.06 -8.04 -14.73
CA TRP A 259 6.99 -6.95 -13.76
C TRP A 259 5.60 -6.37 -13.59
N HIS A 260 4.77 -6.36 -14.63
CA HIS A 260 3.41 -5.84 -14.55
C HIS A 260 2.50 -6.55 -15.55
N GLY A 261 1.20 -6.56 -15.26
CA GLY A 261 0.24 -7.22 -16.13
C GLY A 261 -1.15 -7.38 -15.52
N SER A 262 -2.04 -7.94 -16.31
CA SER A 262 -3.40 -8.32 -15.93
C SER A 262 -3.61 -9.79 -16.27
N PRO A 263 -3.50 -10.71 -15.29
CA PRO A 263 -3.65 -12.14 -15.52
C PRO A 263 -5.12 -12.58 -15.65
N TYR A 264 -6.05 -11.75 -15.19
CA TYR A 264 -7.48 -11.98 -15.29
C TYR A 264 -8.19 -10.70 -15.70
N HIS A 265 -9.11 -10.83 -16.65
CA HIS A 265 -9.98 -9.76 -17.09
C HIS A 265 -11.26 -10.37 -17.64
N LYS A 266 -12.40 -9.86 -17.17
CA LYS A 266 -13.72 -10.22 -17.69
C LYS A 266 -14.33 -8.97 -18.30
N TRP A 267 -14.47 -9.00 -19.62
CA TRP A 267 -15.03 -7.90 -20.38
C TRP A 267 -16.56 -8.00 -20.49
N GLY A 268 -17.27 -7.12 -19.80
CA GLY A 268 -18.71 -6.86 -19.99
C GLY A 268 -18.98 -5.60 -20.84
N GLY A 269 -17.98 -4.72 -20.99
CA GLY A 269 -18.05 -3.51 -21.78
C GLY A 269 -17.18 -2.40 -21.18
N ARG A 270 -17.20 -1.21 -21.77
CA ARG A 270 -16.37 -0.07 -21.32
C ARG A 270 -16.52 0.22 -19.81
N HIS A 271 -17.74 0.18 -19.28
CA HIS A 271 -18.04 0.44 -17.87
C HIS A 271 -18.37 -0.83 -17.06
N ASP A 272 -18.00 -2.01 -17.56
CA ASP A 272 -18.23 -3.28 -16.88
C ASP A 272 -17.01 -4.18 -17.10
N GLN A 273 -16.03 -4.01 -16.22
CA GLN A 273 -14.75 -4.70 -16.31
C GLN A 273 -14.34 -5.18 -14.92
N ASP A 274 -14.38 -6.50 -14.74
CA ASP A 274 -13.70 -7.14 -13.62
C ASP A 274 -12.26 -7.46 -14.04
N GLY A 275 -11.31 -7.37 -13.13
CA GLY A 275 -9.92 -7.62 -13.46
C GLY A 275 -9.03 -7.85 -12.26
N VAL A 276 -7.91 -8.52 -12.50
CA VAL A 276 -6.76 -8.50 -11.61
C VAL A 276 -5.60 -7.86 -12.36
N ILE A 277 -4.84 -7.04 -11.65
CA ILE A 277 -3.62 -6.40 -12.13
C ILE A 277 -2.51 -6.52 -11.08
N TYR A 278 -1.27 -6.58 -11.52
CA TYR A 278 -0.10 -6.57 -10.64
C TYR A 278 1.00 -5.65 -11.18
N ARG A 279 1.79 -5.10 -10.26
CA ARG A 279 3.04 -4.40 -10.55
C ARG A 279 4.06 -4.73 -9.46
N PHE A 280 5.22 -5.22 -9.88
CA PHE A 280 6.37 -5.53 -9.04
C PHE A 280 7.52 -4.62 -9.41
N PHE A 281 8.03 -3.94 -8.40
CA PHE A 281 8.97 -2.83 -8.50
C PHE A 281 10.43 -3.30 -8.48
N GLY A 282 10.71 -4.51 -9.00
CA GLY A 282 12.08 -5.05 -9.02
C GLY A 282 13.07 -4.09 -9.71
N PRO A 283 12.75 -3.56 -10.91
CA PRO A 283 13.60 -2.59 -11.60
C PRO A 283 13.60 -1.19 -10.96
N ASP A 284 12.56 -0.82 -10.22
CA ASP A 284 12.26 0.53 -9.73
C ASP A 284 11.70 0.53 -8.28
N PRO A 285 12.43 -0.04 -7.29
CA PRO A 285 11.89 -0.25 -5.94
C PRO A 285 11.55 1.06 -5.25
N ILE A 286 10.45 1.06 -4.48
CA ILE A 286 10.01 2.22 -3.71
C ILE A 286 10.50 2.06 -2.27
N ALA A 287 11.62 2.71 -1.96
CA ALA A 287 12.22 2.70 -0.63
C ALA A 287 11.65 3.80 0.28
N PHE A 288 11.74 3.55 1.58
CA PHE A 288 11.33 4.46 2.65
C PHE A 288 12.20 4.23 3.89
N ASP A 289 12.56 5.31 4.58
CA ASP A 289 13.44 5.25 5.76
C ASP A 289 12.68 5.19 7.08
N SER A 290 11.47 5.76 7.15
CA SER A 290 10.64 5.78 8.35
C SER A 290 9.24 5.20 8.14
N SER A 291 8.59 5.49 7.00
CA SER A 291 7.23 5.01 6.77
C SER A 291 6.78 5.09 5.30
N VAL A 292 5.77 4.29 4.95
CA VAL A 292 5.03 4.46 3.69
C VAL A 292 3.53 4.20 3.87
N SER A 293 2.72 5.11 3.34
CA SER A 293 1.28 4.95 3.17
C SER A 293 0.99 4.83 1.67
N PHE A 294 0.64 3.63 1.21
CA PHE A 294 0.27 3.35 -0.17
C PHE A 294 -1.25 3.17 -0.25
N ARG A 295 -1.91 4.08 -0.96
CA ARG A 295 -3.36 4.05 -1.22
C ARG A 295 -3.66 4.11 -2.72
N CYS A 296 -4.87 3.76 -3.12
CA CYS A 296 -5.35 3.96 -4.48
C CYS A 296 -6.76 4.54 -4.46
N GLY A 297 -7.10 5.33 -5.48
CA GLY A 297 -8.41 5.96 -5.61
C GLY A 297 -9.54 4.94 -5.62
N SER A 298 -10.61 5.26 -4.90
CA SER A 298 -11.72 4.34 -4.67
C SER A 298 -13.00 4.77 -5.37
N ARG A 299 -13.84 3.79 -5.63
CA ARG A 299 -15.27 3.88 -5.92
C ARG A 299 -15.87 2.59 -5.35
N ASP A 300 -17.15 2.61 -5.03
CA ASP A 300 -17.95 1.59 -4.32
C ASP A 300 -18.06 0.20 -5.01
N ASP A 301 -16.97 -0.23 -5.64
CA ASP A 301 -16.69 -1.52 -6.23
C ASP A 301 -16.10 -2.48 -5.18
N ASP A 302 -16.10 -3.79 -5.45
CA ASP A 302 -15.41 -4.75 -4.59
C ASP A 302 -13.92 -4.72 -4.95
N ILE A 303 -13.05 -4.48 -3.96
CA ILE A 303 -11.60 -4.36 -4.13
C ILE A 303 -10.88 -5.34 -3.22
N GLU A 304 -9.92 -6.06 -3.76
CA GLU A 304 -9.00 -6.92 -3.01
C GLU A 304 -7.56 -6.58 -3.39
N ALA A 305 -6.70 -6.42 -2.40
CA ALA A 305 -5.35 -5.93 -2.58
C ALA A 305 -4.35 -6.72 -1.75
N VAL A 306 -3.17 -6.96 -2.34
CA VAL A 306 -2.02 -7.51 -1.64
C VAL A 306 -0.80 -6.67 -1.91
N ALA A 307 -0.13 -6.23 -0.86
CA ALA A 307 1.15 -5.56 -0.93
C ALA A 307 2.27 -6.47 -0.40
N TYR A 308 3.35 -6.57 -1.16
CA TYR A 308 4.56 -7.31 -0.83
C TYR A 308 5.66 -6.30 -0.55
N TYR A 309 6.31 -6.41 0.61
CA TYR A 309 7.34 -5.45 0.99
C TYR A 309 8.40 -6.10 1.86
N TYR A 310 9.51 -5.40 2.02
CA TYR A 310 10.56 -5.80 2.95
C TYR A 310 10.81 -4.69 3.94
N ARG A 311 11.03 -5.05 5.21
CA ARG A 311 11.35 -4.10 6.27
C ARG A 311 12.52 -4.58 7.13
N ILE A 312 13.20 -3.65 7.78
CA ILE A 312 14.22 -3.95 8.77
C ILE A 312 13.52 -4.16 10.13
N PRO A 313 13.62 -5.35 10.76
CA PRO A 313 12.99 -5.58 12.05
C PRO A 313 13.47 -4.60 13.12
N GLY A 314 12.55 -4.05 13.90
CA GLY A 314 12.85 -3.17 15.04
C GLY A 314 13.03 -1.69 14.71
N THR A 315 13.15 -1.31 13.42
CA THR A 315 13.08 0.10 13.02
C THR A 315 11.65 0.63 13.17
N LYS A 316 11.53 1.91 13.53
CA LYS A 316 10.25 2.59 13.74
C LYS A 316 10.32 4.00 13.17
N ALA A 317 9.17 4.59 12.90
CA ALA A 317 9.09 5.99 12.57
C ALA A 317 9.27 6.84 13.84
N ASP A 318 9.82 8.04 13.68
CA ASP A 318 9.87 9.02 14.75
C ASP A 318 8.45 9.47 15.13
N GLN A 319 8.27 9.91 16.38
CA GLN A 319 7.01 10.53 16.77
C GLN A 319 7.02 12.00 16.34
N ILE A 320 5.99 12.41 15.60
CA ILE A 320 5.74 13.81 15.29
C ILE A 320 4.50 14.32 16.01
N GLU A 321 4.55 15.57 16.44
CA GLU A 321 3.38 16.26 16.95
C GLU A 321 2.59 16.82 15.77
N THR A 322 1.49 16.16 15.44
CA THR A 322 0.57 16.63 14.39
C THR A 322 -0.87 16.55 14.88
N PRO A 323 -1.71 17.55 14.60
CA PRO A 323 -3.14 17.43 14.79
C PRO A 323 -3.67 16.23 13.99
N GLN A 324 -4.34 15.29 14.65
CA GLN A 324 -4.82 14.07 14.01
C GLN A 324 -6.03 14.30 13.12
N SER A 325 -6.81 15.36 13.38
CA SER A 325 -8.05 15.59 12.66
C SER A 325 -8.20 17.04 12.21
N TRP A 326 -8.60 17.18 10.95
CA TRP A 326 -8.69 18.45 10.26
C TRP A 326 -10.06 18.61 9.62
N TRP A 327 -10.65 19.78 9.81
CA TRP A 327 -11.73 20.22 8.95
C TRP A 327 -11.16 20.67 7.62
N VAL A 328 -11.77 20.24 6.54
CA VAL A 328 -11.43 20.64 5.18
C VAL A 328 -12.66 21.23 4.51
N THR A 329 -12.51 22.39 3.88
CA THR A 329 -13.60 23.11 3.21
C THR A 329 -13.23 23.53 1.80
N GLY A 330 -14.22 23.55 0.92
CA GLY A 330 -14.04 23.95 -0.48
C GLY A 330 -15.07 23.33 -1.43
N PHE A 331 -14.93 23.55 -2.74
CA PHE A 331 -13.85 24.29 -3.39
C PHE A 331 -14.06 25.81 -3.44
N TYR A 332 -12.95 26.54 -3.53
CA TYR A 332 -12.92 27.96 -3.87
C TYR A 332 -12.31 28.12 -5.27
N GLU A 333 -12.98 28.89 -6.12
CA GLU A 333 -12.69 28.99 -7.56
C GLU A 333 -11.59 30.02 -7.88
N ASN A 334 -11.06 29.98 -9.11
CA ASN A 334 -10.06 30.91 -9.65
C ASN A 334 -8.76 30.99 -8.82
N ALA A 335 -8.40 29.88 -8.20
CA ALA A 335 -7.19 29.75 -7.40
C ALA A 335 -5.96 29.41 -8.25
N ASP A 336 -6.04 29.58 -9.56
CA ASP A 336 -4.93 29.55 -10.52
C ASP A 336 -4.32 30.93 -10.81
N ASP A 337 -4.95 32.00 -10.31
CA ASP A 337 -4.36 33.35 -10.29
C ASP A 337 -3.88 33.68 -8.88
N TRP A 338 -2.61 34.08 -8.74
CA TRP A 338 -2.01 34.36 -7.43
C TRP A 338 -2.74 35.48 -6.68
N SER A 339 -3.16 36.52 -7.39
CA SER A 339 -3.83 37.67 -6.76
C SER A 339 -5.22 37.27 -6.24
N GLN A 340 -5.92 36.39 -6.96
CA GLN A 340 -7.20 35.83 -6.53
C GLN A 340 -7.03 34.80 -5.41
N PHE A 341 -6.00 33.96 -5.47
CA PHE A 341 -5.69 33.00 -4.40
C PHE A 341 -5.39 33.72 -3.07
N GLU A 342 -4.65 34.84 -3.13
CA GLU A 342 -4.31 35.69 -1.99
C GLU A 342 -5.47 36.57 -1.50
N ALA A 343 -6.53 36.73 -2.30
CA ALA A 343 -7.66 37.57 -1.96
C ALA A 343 -8.40 37.02 -0.75
N ALA A 344 -8.89 37.94 0.09
CA ALA A 344 -9.57 37.56 1.33
C ALA A 344 -10.89 36.84 1.04
N GLU A 345 -11.06 35.69 1.68
CA GLU A 345 -12.31 34.92 1.67
C GLU A 345 -13.01 34.98 3.03
N ASP A 346 -14.30 34.67 3.06
CA ASP A 346 -15.10 34.64 4.30
C ASP A 346 -14.48 33.73 5.36
N VAL A 347 -13.95 32.59 4.92
CA VAL A 347 -13.30 31.57 5.75
C VAL A 347 -12.01 32.06 6.41
N ASP A 348 -11.32 33.09 5.89
CA ASP A 348 -10.06 33.61 6.44
C ASP A 348 -10.23 34.24 7.83
N THR A 349 -11.43 34.72 8.13
CA THR A 349 -11.74 35.37 9.42
C THR A 349 -12.58 34.49 10.35
N LEU A 350 -13.04 33.34 9.85
CA LEU A 350 -13.91 32.43 10.59
C LEU A 350 -13.09 31.43 11.43
N PRO A 351 -13.25 31.40 12.77
CA PRO A 351 -12.57 30.42 13.61
C PRO A 351 -12.94 28.97 13.24
N VAL A 352 -11.97 28.06 13.28
CA VAL A 352 -12.14 26.67 12.82
C VAL A 352 -13.27 25.94 13.55
N GLU A 353 -13.45 26.21 14.84
CA GLU A 353 -14.53 25.63 15.65
C GLU A 353 -15.95 25.96 15.14
N GLN A 354 -16.08 27.04 14.35
CA GLN A 354 -17.37 27.51 13.81
C GLN A 354 -17.65 26.96 12.41
N TRP A 355 -16.66 26.36 11.74
CA TRP A 355 -16.76 25.95 10.34
C TRP A 355 -17.90 24.97 10.08
N SER A 356 -18.03 23.93 10.93
CA SER A 356 -19.07 22.90 10.78
C SER A 356 -20.48 23.48 10.77
N LYS A 357 -20.74 24.46 11.64
CA LYS A 357 -22.02 25.17 11.72
C LYS A 357 -22.18 26.17 10.59
N TYR A 358 -21.13 26.91 10.24
CA TYR A 358 -21.19 27.94 9.21
C TYR A 358 -21.48 27.34 7.83
N PHE A 359 -20.83 26.21 7.50
CA PHE A 359 -21.01 25.53 6.22
C PHE A 359 -22.12 24.48 6.22
N SER A 360 -22.93 24.37 7.28
CA SER A 360 -23.95 23.32 7.42
C SER A 360 -25.03 23.35 6.32
N ALA A 361 -25.26 24.52 5.72
CA ALA A 361 -26.23 24.72 4.65
C ALA A 361 -25.69 24.33 3.26
N ARG A 362 -24.39 24.01 3.13
CA ARG A 362 -23.75 23.58 1.88
C ARG A 362 -23.36 22.10 1.98
N PRO A 363 -24.22 21.18 1.51
CA PRO A 363 -23.90 19.75 1.54
C PRO A 363 -22.56 19.47 0.87
N HIS A 364 -21.74 18.62 1.48
CA HIS A 364 -20.43 18.19 0.97
C HIS A 364 -19.33 19.27 0.89
N PHE A 365 -19.60 20.53 1.25
CA PHE A 365 -18.61 21.62 1.22
C PHE A 365 -17.62 21.58 2.40
N ILE A 366 -17.94 20.83 3.45
CA ILE A 366 -17.09 20.62 4.62
C ILE A 366 -17.01 19.15 4.99
N ARG A 367 -15.80 18.67 5.29
CA ARG A 367 -15.53 17.32 5.77
C ARG A 367 -14.46 17.33 6.84
N GLN A 368 -14.47 16.29 7.66
CA GLN A 368 -13.38 16.02 8.58
C GLN A 368 -12.53 14.90 7.98
N ILE A 369 -11.23 15.15 7.86
CA ILE A 369 -10.25 14.16 7.43
C ILE A 369 -9.28 13.86 8.57
N GLN A 370 -8.64 12.69 8.50
CA GLN A 370 -7.61 12.30 9.45
C GLN A 370 -6.24 12.55 8.82
N ALA A 371 -5.38 13.25 9.56
CA ALA A 371 -3.97 13.34 9.23
C ALA A 371 -3.30 12.03 9.64
N HIS A 372 -2.59 11.40 8.72
CA HIS A 372 -1.79 10.23 9.02
C HIS A 372 -0.33 10.59 8.84
N ARG A 373 0.46 10.54 9.92
CA ARG A 373 1.90 10.89 9.86
C ARG A 373 2.15 12.28 9.25
N GLY A 374 1.28 13.23 9.60
CA GLY A 374 1.32 14.62 9.13
C GLY A 374 0.64 14.85 7.77
N TRP A 375 0.31 13.80 7.02
CA TRP A 375 -0.26 13.93 5.68
C TRP A 375 -1.75 14.30 5.67
N LEU A 376 -2.09 15.29 4.85
CA LEU A 376 -3.43 15.68 4.46
C LEU A 376 -3.56 15.48 2.94
N ASP A 377 -4.44 14.58 2.52
CA ASP A 377 -4.75 14.36 1.10
C ASP A 377 -6.08 15.04 0.76
N PHE A 378 -6.01 16.17 0.06
CA PHE A 378 -7.18 16.96 -0.30
C PHE A 378 -8.01 16.27 -1.38
N ARG A 379 -7.37 15.50 -2.27
CA ARG A 379 -8.04 14.76 -3.35
C ARG A 379 -8.93 13.65 -2.82
N PHE A 380 -8.58 13.04 -1.68
CA PHE A 380 -9.39 12.02 -1.01
C PHE A 380 -10.15 12.54 0.22
N SER A 381 -10.46 13.85 0.23
CA SER A 381 -11.15 14.49 1.35
C SER A 381 -12.66 14.19 1.45
N GLY A 382 -13.25 13.61 0.41
CA GLY A 382 -14.70 13.38 0.30
C GLY A 382 -15.53 14.67 0.19
N VAL A 383 -14.88 15.82 -0.01
CA VAL A 383 -15.54 17.08 -0.37
C VAL A 383 -16.06 16.94 -1.81
N ASP A 384 -17.36 17.16 -1.97
CA ASP A 384 -18.17 16.81 -3.15
C ASP A 384 -17.85 15.42 -3.76
N PRO A 385 -18.50 14.33 -3.33
CA PRO A 385 -18.20 12.98 -3.81
C PRO A 385 -18.53 12.74 -5.30
N ASN A 386 -19.24 13.68 -5.95
CA ASN A 386 -19.58 13.59 -7.36
C ASN A 386 -18.55 14.32 -8.26
N THR A 387 -17.66 15.11 -7.66
CA THR A 387 -16.60 15.83 -8.38
C THR A 387 -15.65 14.83 -9.02
N LYS A 388 -15.29 15.06 -10.28
CA LYS A 388 -14.30 14.27 -11.02
C LYS A 388 -12.91 14.79 -10.71
N ALA A 389 -11.87 13.96 -10.89
CA ALA A 389 -10.48 14.40 -10.72
C ALA A 389 -10.14 15.66 -11.53
N SER A 390 -10.76 15.84 -12.71
CA SER A 390 -10.58 17.05 -13.53
C SER A 390 -11.11 18.34 -12.95
N SER A 391 -11.95 18.26 -11.94
CA SER A 391 -12.59 19.42 -11.32
C SER A 391 -11.78 19.99 -10.16
N PHE A 392 -10.56 19.51 -9.90
CA PHE A 392 -9.68 20.02 -8.84
C PHE A 392 -8.75 21.16 -9.32
N THR A 393 -8.37 21.18 -10.60
CA THR A 393 -7.42 22.17 -11.14
C THR A 393 -7.99 23.59 -11.10
N GLY A 394 -7.16 24.56 -10.74
CA GLY A 394 -7.51 25.99 -10.63
C GLY A 394 -8.40 26.32 -9.43
N ARG A 395 -8.45 25.42 -8.45
CA ARG A 395 -9.26 25.58 -7.23
C ARG A 395 -8.40 25.45 -5.99
N SER A 396 -8.91 26.01 -4.89
CA SER A 396 -8.30 25.89 -3.57
C SER A 396 -9.24 25.26 -2.55
N MET A 397 -8.64 24.78 -1.48
CA MET A 397 -9.29 24.22 -0.31
C MET A 397 -8.59 24.74 0.93
N TYR A 398 -9.36 24.85 2.00
CA TYR A 398 -8.84 25.16 3.31
C TYR A 398 -8.79 23.90 4.15
N ALA A 399 -7.77 23.80 5.00
CA ALA A 399 -7.70 22.85 6.09
C ALA A 399 -7.52 23.62 7.40
N GLY A 400 -8.30 23.27 8.43
CA GLY A 400 -8.23 23.89 9.74
C GLY A 400 -8.30 22.86 10.85
N CYS A 401 -7.50 23.05 11.91
CA CYS A 401 -7.56 22.23 13.10
C CYS A 401 -7.32 23.06 14.37
N ILE A 402 -7.65 22.45 15.51
CA ILE A 402 -7.30 22.96 16.84
C ILE A 402 -6.25 22.02 17.44
N HIS A 403 -5.08 22.58 17.72
CA HIS A 403 -3.96 21.92 18.35
C HIS A 403 -3.88 22.31 19.83
N GLN A 404 -3.80 21.31 20.72
CA GLN A 404 -3.69 21.55 22.16
C GLN A 404 -2.21 21.55 22.58
N SER A 405 -1.75 22.64 23.17
CA SER A 405 -0.41 22.74 23.77
C SER A 405 -0.50 22.83 25.29
N ASP A 406 0.32 22.07 26.00
CA ASP A 406 0.35 22.07 27.48
C ASP A 406 1.04 23.31 28.06
N THR A 407 1.82 24.01 27.25
CA THR A 407 2.63 25.17 27.66
C THR A 407 2.63 26.27 26.61
N ASP A 408 2.99 27.49 27.03
CA ASP A 408 3.41 28.54 26.10
C ASP A 408 4.82 28.21 25.60
N ARG A 409 4.99 27.95 24.30
CA ARG A 409 6.28 27.53 23.75
C ARG A 409 6.51 28.00 22.32
N LYS A 410 7.78 28.22 21.99
CA LYS A 410 8.21 28.33 20.59
C LYS A 410 8.28 26.93 20.00
N ALA A 411 7.83 26.79 18.76
CA ALA A 411 7.92 25.55 18.00
C ALA A 411 8.26 25.86 16.55
N THR A 412 8.59 24.83 15.78
CA THR A 412 8.76 24.96 14.33
C THR A 412 7.69 24.14 13.63
N LEU A 413 6.90 24.79 12.78
CA LEU A 413 5.97 24.10 11.90
C LEU A 413 6.71 23.70 10.62
N ARG A 414 6.86 22.41 10.36
CA ARG A 414 7.25 21.89 9.04
C ARG A 414 6.01 21.81 8.16
N LEU A 415 6.12 22.40 6.97
CA LEU A 415 5.07 22.44 5.97
C LEU A 415 5.64 21.99 4.63
N PHE A 416 5.21 20.83 4.14
CA PHE A 416 5.54 20.31 2.82
C PHE A 416 4.30 20.41 1.93
N TYR A 417 4.42 21.03 0.76
CA TYR A 417 3.26 21.39 -0.07
C TYR A 417 3.62 21.53 -1.55
N ASP A 418 2.57 21.44 -2.37
CA ASP A 418 2.50 21.74 -3.80
C ASP A 418 1.01 22.06 -4.10
N ASP A 419 0.64 23.15 -4.79
CA ASP A 419 1.52 24.15 -5.42
C ASP A 419 1.73 25.38 -4.52
N TRP A 420 0.65 26.09 -4.19
CA TRP A 420 0.68 27.26 -3.33
C TRP A 420 0.10 26.95 -1.96
N ILE A 421 0.57 27.68 -0.95
CA ILE A 421 0.05 27.54 0.41
C ILE A 421 0.02 28.86 1.17
N VAL A 422 -1.02 29.07 1.96
CA VAL A 422 -1.12 30.14 2.95
C VAL A 422 -1.29 29.52 4.33
N LEU A 423 -0.58 30.04 5.32
CA LEU A 423 -0.62 29.59 6.71
C LEU A 423 -1.17 30.68 7.63
N TRP A 424 -2.11 30.29 8.47
CA TRP A 424 -2.57 31.06 9.63
C TRP A 424 -2.35 30.27 10.92
N VAL A 425 -1.95 30.98 11.97
CA VAL A 425 -1.86 30.45 13.33
C VAL A 425 -2.58 31.41 14.27
N ASN A 426 -3.53 30.90 15.05
CA ASN A 426 -4.32 31.69 16.00
C ASN A 426 -5.02 32.92 15.36
N GLY A 427 -5.50 32.76 14.12
CA GLY A 427 -6.17 33.82 13.35
C GLY A 427 -5.22 34.82 12.69
N GLU A 428 -3.92 34.78 12.97
CA GLU A 428 -2.92 35.63 12.33
C GLU A 428 -2.36 34.93 11.09
N ARG A 429 -2.35 35.64 9.96
CA ARG A 429 -1.72 35.16 8.72
C ARG A 429 -0.20 35.25 8.88
N ILE A 430 0.48 34.11 8.84
CA ILE A 430 1.92 34.03 9.09
C ILE A 430 2.69 34.18 7.79
N HIS A 431 2.36 33.38 6.77
CA HIS A 431 3.06 33.39 5.48
C HIS A 431 2.16 32.94 4.33
N SER A 432 2.58 33.32 3.12
CA SER A 432 2.13 32.75 1.84
C SER A 432 3.35 32.30 1.06
N PHE A 433 3.28 31.13 0.43
CA PHE A 433 4.36 30.58 -0.38
C PHE A 433 3.84 30.04 -1.71
N GLN A 434 4.73 30.06 -2.71
CA GLN A 434 4.51 29.50 -4.03
C GLN A 434 5.57 28.42 -4.30
N SER A 435 5.15 27.27 -4.82
CA SER A 435 6.01 26.26 -5.40
C SER A 435 5.29 25.57 -6.55
N GLU A 436 5.56 25.99 -7.78
CA GLU A 436 4.79 25.54 -8.95
C GLU A 436 5.45 24.32 -9.59
N GLY A 437 4.72 23.20 -9.64
CA GLY A 437 5.18 21.96 -10.31
C GLY A 437 6.30 21.22 -9.59
N ALA A 438 6.54 21.52 -8.32
CA ALA A 438 7.42 20.76 -7.45
C ALA A 438 7.03 20.96 -5.99
N PHE A 439 7.17 19.91 -5.17
CA PHE A 439 7.03 20.02 -3.73
C PHE A 439 8.18 20.82 -3.11
N ASP A 440 7.84 21.63 -2.10
CA ASP A 440 8.79 22.39 -1.28
C ASP A 440 8.50 22.17 0.20
N THR A 441 9.53 22.29 1.03
CA THR A 441 9.44 22.14 2.50
C THR A 441 9.86 23.45 3.17
N LYS A 442 8.95 24.03 3.96
CA LYS A 442 9.23 25.19 4.80
C LYS A 442 9.23 24.82 6.27
N HIS A 443 10.16 25.43 7.00
CA HIS A 443 10.27 25.35 8.46
C HIS A 443 9.98 26.73 9.03
N ILE A 444 8.82 26.88 9.65
CA ILE A 444 8.26 28.17 10.02
C ILE A 444 8.25 28.29 11.54
N PRO A 445 8.96 29.27 12.13
CA PRO A 445 8.87 29.53 13.56
C PRO A 445 7.45 29.95 13.94
N ILE A 446 6.85 29.28 14.92
CA ILE A 446 5.53 29.61 15.45
C ILE A 446 5.56 29.74 16.97
N GLN A 447 4.62 30.51 17.52
CA GLN A 447 4.42 30.62 18.96
C GLN A 447 3.10 29.95 19.34
N LEU A 448 3.21 28.85 20.10
CA LEU A 448 2.07 28.16 20.68
C LEU A 448 1.76 28.75 22.06
N LYS A 449 0.47 28.93 22.33
CA LYS A 449 -0.05 29.31 23.64
C LYS A 449 -0.46 28.05 24.40
N ARG A 450 -0.37 28.08 25.72
CA ARG A 450 -0.98 27.05 26.56
C ARG A 450 -2.48 27.02 26.29
N GLY A 451 -3.02 25.85 25.97
CA GLY A 451 -4.41 25.67 25.59
C GLY A 451 -4.56 25.40 24.09
N MET A 452 -5.67 25.90 23.54
CA MET A 452 -6.05 25.70 22.14
C MET A 452 -5.28 26.66 21.23
N ASN A 453 -4.71 26.12 20.16
CA ASN A 453 -4.09 26.87 19.08
C ASN A 453 -4.75 26.50 17.77
N GLU A 454 -5.25 27.49 17.04
CA GLU A 454 -5.78 27.28 15.70
C GLU A 454 -4.63 27.20 14.70
N ILE A 455 -4.61 26.17 13.86
CA ILE A 455 -3.74 26.10 12.67
C ILE A 455 -4.65 25.96 11.46
N ARG A 456 -4.40 26.79 10.47
CA ARG A 456 -5.19 26.81 9.23
C ARG A 456 -4.31 27.02 8.03
N LEU A 457 -4.68 26.34 6.96
CA LEU A 457 -3.96 26.28 5.70
C LEU A 457 -4.96 26.54 4.57
N LYS A 458 -4.52 27.24 3.53
CA LYS A 458 -5.17 27.27 2.22
C LYS A 458 -4.17 26.71 1.23
N SER A 459 -4.54 25.71 0.45
CA SER A 459 -3.71 25.18 -0.63
C SER A 459 -4.52 25.14 -1.91
N ASN A 460 -3.88 25.20 -3.06
CA ASN A 460 -4.50 25.05 -4.37
C ASN A 460 -3.90 23.88 -5.15
N ASN A 461 -4.51 23.62 -6.30
CA ASN A 461 -3.97 22.73 -7.31
C ASN A 461 -3.90 23.49 -8.65
N LEU A 462 -2.70 23.94 -9.03
CA LEU A 462 -2.42 24.54 -10.33
C LEU A 462 -2.13 23.48 -11.39
N GLY A 463 -1.66 22.32 -10.93
CA GLY A 463 -1.21 21.24 -11.77
C GLY A 463 -2.29 20.57 -12.61
N HIS A 464 -1.84 19.54 -13.34
CA HIS A 464 -2.73 18.67 -14.10
C HIS A 464 -3.81 18.07 -13.17
N VAL A 465 -4.91 17.64 -13.75
CA VAL A 465 -6.04 17.00 -13.05
C VAL A 465 -5.69 15.75 -12.22
N TRP A 466 -4.43 15.31 -12.28
CA TRP A 466 -3.87 14.16 -11.59
C TRP A 466 -2.85 14.53 -10.51
N ASN A 467 -2.63 15.83 -10.24
CA ASN A 467 -1.71 16.30 -9.21
C ASN A 467 -2.08 15.63 -7.85
N PRO A 468 -1.10 15.37 -6.96
CA PRO A 468 -1.36 14.72 -5.69
C PRO A 468 -2.33 15.54 -4.82
N TRP A 469 -2.20 16.88 -4.86
CA TRP A 469 -2.81 17.83 -3.94
C TRP A 469 -2.80 17.31 -2.48
N VAL A 470 -1.58 17.20 -1.95
CA VAL A 470 -1.32 16.75 -0.58
C VAL A 470 -0.45 17.77 0.13
N VAL A 471 -0.59 17.84 1.45
CA VAL A 471 0.26 18.65 2.33
C VAL A 471 0.72 17.77 3.48
N ASN A 472 1.98 17.90 3.92
CA ASN A 472 2.43 17.33 5.20
C ASN A 472 2.66 18.46 6.21
N VAL A 473 2.10 18.29 7.41
CA VAL A 473 2.18 19.26 8.51
C VAL A 473 2.72 18.54 9.74
N ALA A 474 3.79 19.06 10.33
CA ALA A 474 4.31 18.57 11.61
C ALA A 474 4.78 19.74 12.47
N ILE A 475 4.55 19.65 13.78
CA ILE A 475 5.11 20.55 14.79
C ILE A 475 6.36 19.84 15.35
N LEU A 476 7.51 20.51 15.23
CA LEU A 476 8.82 20.05 15.67
C LEU A 476 9.27 20.76 16.95
#